data_AF-A0A8H4R6Z0-F1
#
_entry.id   AF-A0A8H4R6Z0-F1
#
_cell.length_a   1.000
_cell.length_b   1.000
_cell.length_c   1.000
_cell.angle_alpha   90.00
_cell.angle_beta   90.00
_cell.angle_gamma   90.00
#
_symmetry.space_group_name_H-M   'P 1'
#
loop_
_entity.id
_entity.type
_entity.pdbx_description
1 polymer ?
#
loop_
_entity_poly.entity_id
_entity_poly.type
_entity_poly.pdbx_seq_one_letter_code
_entity_poly.pdbx_strand_id
1 'polypeptide(L)'
;MKLTAVFVALSVAVGVYAVPVHKNATQAQKSSSSSAVGAAYFITNDPSGNTIVAMNIASNGKLSGVTSVSAGGRGVHGITDPNGPDPLFSQGAVKVNAAKNVLVTINPGSNTVSMFSINPSNPSKLTMVGGPVSSEGEFPMSVAINANGTMVCVLNGGAVDGVNCYTPDPKLGLIAKPNTLRPLGLNQTTPATGPAGTASHVVFSEDGTKLIASVKGVPPTPGFLATWDIAADGSLSAEPVKSTPASGGLLPFSMTVIPGKNAILATDAGIGFDVFNFGGNGTNSLSASSTVVPIDGQKATCWSSFSSKSGNFYLTDVGTSTITEVNVDENLKGTIVKQYPQASGSATIDNDVATIGSNNFLYVLSPNATTVNVLSVNTPGKAATVQNFNFASAAKAAKVTFDKNNLQGMATFIKK
;
A
#
# COMPACT_ATOMS: atom_id res chain seq x y z
N MET A 1 30.45 28.39 -77.53
CA MET A 1 31.71 27.65 -77.32
C MET A 1 31.33 26.21 -77.01
N LYS A 2 31.88 25.27 -77.78
CA LYS A 2 31.47 23.86 -77.91
C LYS A 2 31.51 23.11 -76.57
N LEU A 3 30.60 22.16 -76.37
CA LEU A 3 30.98 20.81 -75.91
C LEU A 3 29.91 19.81 -76.33
N THR A 4 30.25 19.00 -77.33
CA THR A 4 29.58 17.77 -77.75
C THR A 4 30.08 16.67 -76.83
N ALA A 5 29.19 15.90 -76.19
CA ALA A 5 29.57 14.71 -75.43
C ALA A 5 28.78 13.49 -75.94
N VAL A 6 29.55 12.48 -76.30
CA VAL A 6 29.20 11.20 -76.92
C VAL A 6 28.50 10.30 -75.91
N PHE A 7 27.37 9.69 -76.28
CA PHE A 7 26.78 8.58 -75.52
C PHE A 7 27.27 7.25 -76.11
N VAL A 8 28.13 6.56 -75.36
CA VAL A 8 28.55 5.17 -75.60
C VAL A 8 27.56 4.26 -74.88
N ALA A 9 26.93 3.34 -75.62
CA ALA A 9 26.11 2.27 -75.06
C ALA A 9 27.02 1.17 -74.50
N LEU A 10 26.95 0.93 -73.19
CA LEU A 10 27.64 -0.17 -72.51
C LEU A 10 26.60 -1.21 -72.07
N SER A 11 26.60 -2.37 -72.71
CA SER A 11 25.81 -3.54 -72.33
C SER A 11 26.48 -4.27 -71.17
N VAL A 12 25.89 -4.19 -69.98
CA VAL A 12 26.33 -4.94 -68.78
C VAL A 12 25.49 -6.21 -68.66
N ALA A 13 26.16 -7.36 -68.77
CA ALA A 13 25.59 -8.67 -68.49
C ALA A 13 25.37 -8.83 -66.97
N VAL A 14 24.12 -9.09 -66.57
CA VAL A 14 23.75 -9.36 -65.17
C VAL A 14 24.00 -10.84 -64.88
N GLY A 15 25.09 -11.14 -64.17
CA GLY A 15 25.30 -12.45 -63.55
C GLY A 15 24.55 -12.53 -62.22
N VAL A 16 23.51 -13.36 -62.14
CA VAL A 16 22.79 -13.62 -60.89
C VAL A 16 23.61 -14.61 -60.07
N TYR A 17 24.34 -14.10 -59.08
CA TYR A 17 24.91 -14.93 -58.01
C TYR A 17 23.91 -14.96 -56.84
N ALA A 18 23.34 -16.13 -56.57
CA ALA A 18 22.54 -16.37 -55.39
C ALA A 18 23.46 -16.40 -54.15
N VAL A 19 23.49 -15.30 -53.40
CA VAL A 19 24.10 -15.27 -52.07
C VAL A 19 23.13 -15.95 -51.11
N PRO A 20 23.53 -16.96 -50.31
CA PRO A 20 22.67 -17.50 -49.28
C PRO A 20 22.45 -16.40 -48.23
N VAL A 21 21.23 -15.87 -48.20
CA VAL A 21 20.78 -15.03 -47.10
C VAL A 21 20.71 -15.92 -45.87
N HIS A 22 21.76 -15.90 -45.05
CA HIS A 22 21.65 -16.31 -43.66
C HIS A 22 20.61 -15.39 -43.01
N LYS A 23 19.38 -15.87 -42.94
CA LYS A 23 18.38 -15.33 -42.02
C LYS A 23 18.96 -15.55 -40.63
N ASN A 24 19.67 -14.55 -40.11
CA ASN A 24 19.79 -14.35 -38.69
C ASN A 24 18.35 -14.12 -38.20
N ALA A 25 17.67 -15.22 -37.93
CA ALA A 25 16.52 -15.22 -37.06
C ALA A 25 17.06 -14.65 -35.75
N THR A 26 16.83 -13.35 -35.54
CA THR A 26 16.75 -12.78 -34.21
C THR A 26 15.81 -13.71 -33.45
N GLN A 27 16.40 -14.61 -32.66
CA GLN A 27 15.66 -15.32 -31.64
C GLN A 27 15.08 -14.20 -30.79
N ALA A 28 13.80 -13.90 -31.00
CA ALA A 28 13.00 -13.29 -29.99
C ALA A 28 13.30 -14.10 -28.74
N GLN A 29 14.03 -13.52 -27.80
CA GLN A 29 14.12 -14.07 -26.47
C GLN A 29 12.67 -14.21 -26.05
N LYS A 30 12.14 -15.44 -26.10
CA LYS A 30 11.06 -15.83 -25.21
C LYS A 30 11.56 -15.36 -23.86
N SER A 31 10.97 -14.29 -23.33
CA SER A 31 11.17 -13.99 -21.92
C SER A 31 10.77 -15.29 -21.25
N SER A 32 11.75 -16.00 -20.70
CA SER A 32 11.45 -17.01 -19.73
C SER A 32 10.64 -16.24 -18.71
N SER A 33 9.35 -16.54 -18.63
CA SER A 33 8.55 -16.07 -17.52
C SER A 33 9.27 -16.61 -16.30
N SER A 34 10.13 -15.80 -15.68
CA SER A 34 10.61 -16.08 -14.33
C SER A 34 9.32 -16.34 -13.57
N SER A 35 9.09 -17.59 -13.18
CA SER A 35 7.81 -17.98 -12.61
C SER A 35 7.56 -17.04 -11.44
N ALA A 36 6.51 -16.21 -11.55
CA ALA A 36 6.22 -15.21 -10.54
C ALA A 36 6.15 -15.92 -9.18
N VAL A 37 6.92 -15.45 -8.20
CA VAL A 37 6.92 -15.99 -6.83
C VAL A 37 5.90 -15.27 -5.95
N GLY A 38 5.26 -14.23 -6.48
CA GLY A 38 4.29 -13.43 -5.77
C GLY A 38 3.66 -12.37 -6.67
N ALA A 39 2.90 -11.47 -6.06
CA ALA A 39 2.41 -10.26 -6.70
C ALA A 39 2.30 -9.10 -5.71
N ALA A 40 2.43 -7.87 -6.25
CA ALA A 40 2.18 -6.61 -5.55
C ALA A 40 0.89 -5.99 -6.06
N TYR A 41 0.12 -5.35 -5.18
CA TYR A 41 -1.21 -4.81 -5.46
C TYR A 41 -1.36 -3.38 -4.96
N PHE A 42 -2.08 -2.57 -5.75
CA PHE A 42 -2.61 -1.27 -5.34
C PHE A 42 -3.96 -1.05 -6.05
N ILE A 43 -4.73 -0.03 -5.67
CA ILE A 43 -5.97 0.33 -6.36
C ILE A 43 -5.83 1.61 -7.17
N THR A 44 -6.59 1.69 -8.26
CA THR A 44 -6.65 2.90 -9.09
C THR A 44 -7.47 4.02 -8.45
N ASN A 45 -8.34 3.69 -7.49
CA ASN A 45 -9.32 4.59 -6.87
C ASN A 45 -10.06 5.47 -7.91
N ASP A 46 -10.31 4.93 -9.10
CA ASP A 46 -10.87 5.69 -10.20
C ASP A 46 -12.37 5.97 -9.95
N PRO A 47 -12.82 7.24 -9.99
CA PRO A 47 -14.23 7.60 -9.82
C PRO A 47 -15.18 7.00 -10.86
N SER A 48 -14.68 6.60 -12.03
CA SER A 48 -15.46 5.92 -13.06
C SER A 48 -15.58 4.41 -12.83
N GLY A 49 -14.68 3.83 -12.01
CA GLY A 49 -14.66 2.41 -11.71
C GLY A 49 -13.32 1.98 -11.10
N ASN A 50 -13.32 1.65 -9.81
CA ASN A 50 -12.13 1.25 -9.09
C ASN A 50 -11.65 -0.13 -9.56
N THR A 51 -10.34 -0.28 -9.70
CA THR A 51 -9.71 -1.55 -10.08
C THR A 51 -8.51 -1.83 -9.18
N ILE A 52 -8.25 -3.11 -8.94
CA ILE A 52 -7.00 -3.57 -8.33
C ILE A 52 -6.00 -3.79 -9.45
N VAL A 53 -4.86 -3.11 -9.39
CA VAL A 53 -3.71 -3.36 -10.25
C VAL A 53 -2.84 -4.40 -9.58
N ALA A 54 -2.43 -5.43 -10.33
CA ALA A 54 -1.52 -6.47 -9.87
C ALA A 54 -0.27 -6.52 -10.75
N MET A 55 0.89 -6.66 -10.11
CA MET A 55 2.20 -6.81 -10.75
C MET A 55 2.88 -8.07 -10.26
N ASN A 56 3.49 -8.86 -11.15
CA ASN A 56 4.20 -10.07 -10.77
C ASN A 56 5.50 -9.72 -10.03
N ILE A 57 5.78 -10.45 -8.95
CA ILE A 57 7.06 -10.40 -8.25
C ILE A 57 7.91 -11.61 -8.69
N ALA A 58 9.13 -11.37 -9.15
CA ALA A 58 10.13 -12.40 -9.44
C ALA A 58 10.94 -12.78 -8.18
N SER A 59 11.67 -13.91 -8.23
CA SER A 59 12.48 -14.42 -7.10
C SER A 59 13.57 -13.46 -6.62
N ASN A 60 13.96 -12.49 -7.44
CA ASN A 60 14.91 -11.43 -7.11
C ASN A 60 14.23 -10.14 -6.61
N GLY A 61 12.94 -10.19 -6.29
CA GLY A 61 12.12 -9.08 -5.82
C GLY A 61 11.64 -8.13 -6.92
N LYS A 62 12.14 -8.23 -8.15
CA LYS A 62 11.76 -7.32 -9.24
C LYS A 62 10.30 -7.52 -9.67
N LEU A 63 9.65 -6.41 -9.98
CA LEU A 63 8.32 -6.35 -10.55
C LEU A 63 8.35 -6.48 -12.07
N SER A 64 7.31 -7.11 -12.61
CA SER A 64 7.07 -7.23 -14.04
C SER A 64 5.59 -7.51 -14.32
N GLY A 65 5.14 -7.16 -15.53
CA GLY A 65 3.74 -7.34 -15.92
C GLY A 65 2.78 -6.45 -15.13
N VAL A 66 1.66 -6.13 -15.76
CA VAL A 66 0.54 -5.43 -15.12
C VAL A 66 -0.72 -6.13 -15.58
N THR A 67 -1.59 -6.45 -14.64
CA THR A 67 -2.98 -6.82 -14.89
C THR A 67 -3.89 -6.00 -14.00
N SER A 68 -5.16 -5.92 -14.32
CA SER A 68 -6.15 -5.34 -13.42
C SER A 68 -7.40 -6.21 -13.33
N VAL A 69 -8.12 -6.06 -12.23
CA VAL A 69 -9.45 -6.61 -12.02
C VAL A 69 -10.34 -5.53 -11.42
N SER A 70 -11.61 -5.50 -11.83
CA SER A 70 -12.58 -4.58 -11.22
C SER A 70 -12.71 -4.86 -9.72
N ALA A 71 -12.68 -3.81 -8.91
CA ALA A 71 -12.99 -3.86 -7.48
C ALA A 71 -14.50 -3.89 -7.21
N GLY A 72 -15.34 -3.79 -8.24
CA GLY A 72 -16.81 -3.83 -8.16
C GLY A 72 -17.48 -2.54 -7.67
N GLY A 73 -16.71 -1.51 -7.36
CA GLY A 73 -17.22 -0.18 -6.99
C GLY A 73 -16.41 0.93 -7.66
N ARG A 74 -16.60 2.16 -7.19
CA ARG A 74 -15.91 3.37 -7.65
C ARG A 74 -15.00 3.90 -6.55
N GLY A 75 -13.90 4.53 -6.96
CA GLY A 75 -13.10 5.33 -6.06
C GLY A 75 -13.65 6.74 -5.92
N VAL A 76 -13.00 7.54 -5.10
CA VAL A 76 -13.21 8.99 -5.04
C VAL A 76 -12.01 9.63 -4.35
N HIS A 77 -11.70 10.87 -4.71
CA HIS A 77 -10.58 11.63 -4.17
C HIS A 77 -11.07 12.60 -3.09
N GLY A 78 -10.40 12.65 -1.94
CA GLY A 78 -10.76 13.54 -0.83
C GLY A 78 -10.62 15.03 -1.17
N ILE A 79 -9.52 15.42 -1.83
CA ILE A 79 -9.25 16.80 -2.29
C ILE A 79 -9.00 16.85 -3.79
N THR A 80 -9.84 17.54 -4.57
CA THR A 80 -9.66 17.67 -6.03
C THR A 80 -9.07 19.01 -6.47
N ASP A 81 -8.88 19.97 -5.56
CA ASP A 81 -8.32 21.28 -5.87
C ASP A 81 -7.43 21.82 -4.72
N PRO A 82 -6.10 21.91 -4.90
CA PRO A 82 -5.35 21.36 -6.03
C PRO A 82 -5.37 19.83 -5.99
N ASN A 83 -5.53 19.19 -7.16
CA ASN A 83 -5.47 17.73 -7.28
C ASN A 83 -4.02 17.23 -7.11
N GLY A 84 -3.80 16.16 -6.36
CA GLY A 84 -2.48 15.64 -6.02
C GLY A 84 -2.48 14.16 -5.67
N PRO A 85 -1.33 13.56 -5.34
CA PRO A 85 -1.27 12.19 -4.83
C PRO A 85 -1.89 12.10 -3.42
N ASP A 86 -2.09 10.88 -2.93
CA ASP A 86 -2.72 10.57 -1.63
C ASP A 86 -4.21 10.95 -1.56
N PRO A 87 -5.07 10.30 -2.37
CA PRO A 87 -6.49 10.62 -2.43
C PRO A 87 -7.25 10.32 -1.15
N LEU A 88 -6.73 9.44 -0.28
CA LEU A 88 -7.43 8.96 0.90
C LEU A 88 -6.81 9.37 2.23
N PHE A 89 -5.66 10.06 2.29
CA PHE A 89 -5.01 10.46 3.54
C PHE A 89 -4.80 9.28 4.53
N SER A 90 -4.57 8.09 3.98
CA SER A 90 -4.69 6.81 4.69
C SER A 90 -3.65 5.80 4.25
N GLN A 91 -3.51 4.75 5.07
CA GLN A 91 -2.80 3.52 4.69
C GLN A 91 -3.77 2.35 4.76
N GLY A 92 -3.52 1.32 3.96
CA GLY A 92 -4.24 0.05 4.06
C GLY A 92 -5.52 0.01 3.23
N ALA A 93 -5.58 0.74 2.11
CA ALA A 93 -6.70 0.64 1.15
C ALA A 93 -6.83 -0.75 0.50
N VAL A 94 -5.75 -1.54 0.52
CA VAL A 94 -5.72 -2.94 0.10
C VAL A 94 -4.95 -3.75 1.14
N LYS A 95 -5.46 -4.93 1.50
CA LYS A 95 -4.80 -5.82 2.46
C LYS A 95 -4.87 -7.27 1.99
N VAL A 96 -3.79 -8.00 2.24
CA VAL A 96 -3.65 -9.42 1.92
C VAL A 96 -3.55 -10.23 3.20
N ASN A 97 -4.26 -11.37 3.24
CA ASN A 97 -3.97 -12.46 4.16
C ASN A 97 -3.41 -13.63 3.34
N ALA A 98 -2.07 -13.77 3.34
CA ALA A 98 -1.38 -14.81 2.59
C ALA A 98 -1.65 -16.22 3.11
N ALA A 99 -2.05 -16.37 4.38
CA ALA A 99 -2.39 -17.68 4.93
C ALA A 99 -3.71 -18.23 4.39
N LYS A 100 -4.65 -17.33 4.05
CA LYS A 100 -5.95 -17.67 3.46
C LYS A 100 -6.03 -17.43 1.95
N ASN A 101 -4.96 -16.92 1.32
CA ASN A 101 -4.96 -16.50 -0.08
C ASN A 101 -6.09 -15.51 -0.38
N VAL A 102 -6.31 -14.55 0.51
CA VAL A 102 -7.38 -13.54 0.39
C VAL A 102 -6.78 -12.15 0.24
N LEU A 103 -7.38 -11.35 -0.62
CA LEU A 103 -7.16 -9.91 -0.70
C LEU A 103 -8.50 -9.20 -0.43
N VAL A 104 -8.46 -8.14 0.35
CA VAL A 104 -9.60 -7.24 0.56
C VAL A 104 -9.20 -5.84 0.15
N THR A 105 -10.11 -5.13 -0.52
CA THR A 105 -9.94 -3.73 -0.91
C THR A 105 -11.21 -2.94 -0.67
N ILE A 106 -11.05 -1.62 -0.52
CA ILE A 106 -12.15 -0.67 -0.38
C ILE A 106 -12.50 0.00 -1.72
N ASN A 107 -13.73 0.54 -1.79
CA ASN A 107 -14.24 1.38 -2.87
C ASN A 107 -14.80 2.68 -2.28
N PRO A 108 -13.93 3.69 -2.05
CA PRO A 108 -14.28 4.93 -1.36
C PRO A 108 -15.53 5.63 -1.91
N GLY A 109 -15.68 5.70 -3.24
CA GLY A 109 -16.77 6.44 -3.89
C GLY A 109 -18.06 5.65 -4.05
N SER A 110 -18.07 4.40 -3.56
CA SER A 110 -19.26 3.56 -3.50
C SER A 110 -19.59 3.08 -2.10
N ASN A 111 -18.82 3.50 -1.08
CA ASN A 111 -19.02 3.09 0.31
C ASN A 111 -19.09 1.56 0.48
N THR A 112 -18.24 0.85 -0.27
CA THR A 112 -18.21 -0.63 -0.24
C THR A 112 -16.80 -1.18 -0.01
N VAL A 113 -16.76 -2.44 0.41
CA VAL A 113 -15.57 -3.27 0.55
C VAL A 113 -15.75 -4.55 -0.26
N SER A 114 -14.68 -5.00 -0.90
CA SER A 114 -14.68 -6.17 -1.80
C SER A 114 -13.59 -7.15 -1.42
N MET A 115 -13.92 -8.45 -1.47
CA MET A 115 -13.01 -9.55 -1.18
C MET A 115 -12.70 -10.35 -2.45
N PHE A 116 -11.46 -10.82 -2.54
CA PHE A 116 -10.94 -11.60 -3.64
C PHE A 116 -10.18 -12.82 -3.13
N SER A 117 -10.36 -13.95 -3.80
CA SER A 117 -9.44 -15.07 -3.69
C SER A 117 -8.24 -14.84 -4.62
N ILE A 118 -7.04 -15.02 -4.08
CA ILE A 118 -5.78 -14.97 -4.82
C ILE A 118 -5.50 -16.37 -5.36
N ASN A 119 -5.24 -16.50 -6.66
CA ASN A 119 -4.78 -17.77 -7.22
C ASN A 119 -3.30 -18.01 -6.81
N PRO A 120 -2.99 -19.01 -5.96
CA PRO A 120 -1.62 -19.20 -5.47
C PRO A 120 -0.64 -19.61 -6.57
N SER A 121 -1.11 -20.23 -7.66
CA SER A 121 -0.27 -20.58 -8.81
C SER A 121 0.01 -19.37 -9.71
N ASN A 122 -0.91 -18.40 -9.75
CA ASN A 122 -0.76 -17.15 -10.49
C ASN A 122 -1.32 -15.97 -9.66
N PRO A 123 -0.55 -15.40 -8.72
CA PRO A 123 -1.06 -14.42 -7.75
C PRO A 123 -1.67 -13.17 -8.37
N SER A 124 -1.20 -12.74 -9.54
CA SER A 124 -1.79 -11.60 -10.28
C SER A 124 -3.19 -11.87 -10.82
N LYS A 125 -3.66 -13.14 -10.80
CA LYS A 125 -5.02 -13.53 -11.16
C LYS A 125 -5.89 -13.60 -9.90
N LEU A 126 -6.64 -12.54 -9.68
CA LEU A 126 -7.63 -12.43 -8.61
C LEU A 126 -9.02 -12.87 -9.10
N THR A 127 -9.86 -13.35 -8.18
CA THR A 127 -11.27 -13.64 -8.44
C THR A 127 -12.10 -13.08 -7.30
N MET A 128 -13.06 -12.21 -7.61
CA MET A 128 -13.96 -11.64 -6.62
C MET A 128 -14.80 -12.76 -5.99
N VAL A 129 -14.95 -12.74 -4.67
CA VAL A 129 -15.72 -13.71 -3.91
C VAL A 129 -16.98 -13.02 -3.40
N GLY A 130 -18.16 -13.52 -3.77
CA GLY A 130 -19.42 -12.82 -3.55
C GLY A 130 -19.53 -11.57 -4.42
N GLY A 131 -19.78 -10.42 -3.79
CA GLY A 131 -19.75 -9.10 -4.41
C GLY A 131 -19.33 -8.02 -3.41
N PRO A 132 -19.20 -6.76 -3.85
CA PRO A 132 -18.97 -5.65 -2.93
C PRO A 132 -20.11 -5.56 -1.90
N VAL A 133 -19.77 -5.35 -0.63
CA VAL A 133 -20.74 -5.13 0.45
C VAL A 133 -20.57 -3.74 1.02
N SER A 134 -21.66 -3.18 1.56
CA SER A 134 -21.64 -1.91 2.30
C SER A 134 -20.54 -1.91 3.36
N SER A 135 -19.79 -0.81 3.48
CA SER A 135 -18.84 -0.59 4.59
C SER A 135 -19.53 -0.15 5.89
N GLU A 136 -20.86 -0.02 5.88
CA GLU A 136 -21.71 0.54 6.95
C GLU A 136 -21.31 1.96 7.39
N GLY A 137 -20.63 2.69 6.49
CA GLY A 137 -20.25 4.08 6.66
C GLY A 137 -19.95 4.70 5.30
N GLU A 138 -19.26 5.84 5.30
CA GLU A 138 -18.94 6.58 4.08
C GLU A 138 -17.44 6.80 3.92
N PHE A 139 -17.00 6.85 2.66
CA PHE A 139 -15.59 7.05 2.30
C PHE A 139 -14.68 6.05 3.08
N PRO A 140 -14.85 4.72 2.88
CA PRO A 140 -13.94 3.74 3.47
C PRO A 140 -12.52 4.06 3.03
N MET A 141 -11.59 4.13 3.98
CA MET A 141 -10.20 4.59 3.77
C MET A 141 -9.18 3.47 3.99
N SER A 142 -9.50 2.53 4.89
CA SER A 142 -8.57 1.50 5.32
C SER A 142 -9.28 0.19 5.64
N VAL A 143 -8.58 -0.94 5.44
CA VAL A 143 -9.05 -2.28 5.81
C VAL A 143 -7.94 -3.09 6.47
N ALA A 144 -8.31 -3.81 7.53
CA ALA A 144 -7.46 -4.78 8.21
C ALA A 144 -8.03 -6.19 8.06
N ILE A 145 -7.15 -7.18 8.02
CA ILE A 145 -7.49 -8.60 8.15
C ILE A 145 -6.67 -9.14 9.31
N ASN A 146 -7.32 -9.81 10.27
CA ASN A 146 -6.59 -10.40 11.38
C ASN A 146 -5.71 -11.58 10.92
N ALA A 147 -4.71 -11.95 11.73
CA ALA A 147 -3.67 -12.92 11.32
C ALA A 147 -4.25 -14.29 10.90
N ASN A 148 -5.26 -14.77 11.61
CA ASN A 148 -5.93 -16.04 11.31
C ASN A 148 -6.90 -15.95 10.11
N GLY A 149 -7.18 -14.75 9.59
CA GLY A 149 -8.06 -14.49 8.46
C GLY A 149 -9.52 -14.81 8.72
N THR A 150 -9.99 -14.65 9.96
CA THR A 150 -11.39 -14.87 10.37
C THR A 150 -12.18 -13.58 10.57
N MET A 151 -11.52 -12.41 10.53
CA MET A 151 -12.16 -11.11 10.73
C MET A 151 -11.50 -10.06 9.84
N VAL A 152 -12.35 -9.29 9.16
CA VAL A 152 -11.97 -8.15 8.32
C VAL A 152 -12.63 -6.92 8.91
N CYS A 153 -11.91 -5.85 9.17
CA CYS A 153 -12.48 -4.60 9.68
C CYS A 153 -12.15 -3.45 8.74
N VAL A 154 -13.15 -2.61 8.46
CA VAL A 154 -13.06 -1.44 7.58
C VAL A 154 -13.16 -0.19 8.44
N LEU A 155 -12.38 0.82 8.08
CA LEU A 155 -12.40 2.16 8.67
C LEU A 155 -12.96 3.15 7.65
N ASN A 156 -14.04 3.82 8.01
CA ASN A 156 -14.72 4.87 7.26
C ASN A 156 -14.33 6.24 7.83
N GLY A 157 -14.13 7.24 6.96
CA GLY A 157 -13.75 8.58 7.40
C GLY A 157 -14.54 9.73 6.78
N GLY A 158 -15.63 9.43 6.06
CA GLY A 158 -16.57 10.44 5.58
C GLY A 158 -17.45 11.01 6.69
N ALA A 159 -18.56 11.65 6.33
CA ALA A 159 -19.56 12.16 7.28
C ALA A 159 -20.21 11.05 8.14
N VAL A 160 -20.20 9.80 7.66
CA VAL A 160 -20.51 8.61 8.46
C VAL A 160 -19.21 7.84 8.71
N ASP A 161 -18.41 8.35 9.64
CA ASP A 161 -17.14 7.75 10.06
C ASP A 161 -17.33 6.61 11.08
N GLY A 162 -16.30 5.77 11.21
CA GLY A 162 -16.27 4.70 12.19
C GLY A 162 -15.69 3.41 11.66
N VAL A 163 -15.70 2.38 12.49
CA VAL A 163 -15.29 1.02 12.12
C VAL A 163 -16.48 0.09 12.01
N ASN A 164 -16.38 -0.88 11.10
CA ASN A 164 -17.26 -2.04 11.08
C ASN A 164 -16.49 -3.28 10.61
N CYS A 165 -16.93 -4.47 11.02
CA CYS A 165 -16.22 -5.71 10.75
C CYS A 165 -17.10 -6.77 10.11
N TYR A 166 -16.44 -7.73 9.47
CA TYR A 166 -17.03 -8.76 8.62
C TYR A 166 -16.34 -10.09 8.90
N THR A 167 -17.10 -11.17 8.76
CA THR A 167 -16.57 -12.53 8.67
C THR A 167 -16.33 -12.83 7.18
N PRO A 168 -15.09 -13.17 6.77
CA PRO A 168 -14.81 -13.59 5.41
C PRO A 168 -15.31 -15.02 5.17
N ASP A 169 -16.13 -15.20 4.14
CA ASP A 169 -16.66 -16.49 3.69
C ASP A 169 -16.16 -16.81 2.27
N PRO A 170 -15.63 -18.01 2.01
CA PRO A 170 -14.99 -18.36 0.74
C PRO A 170 -15.96 -18.43 -0.47
N LYS A 171 -17.27 -18.34 -0.26
CA LYS A 171 -18.29 -18.34 -1.32
C LYS A 171 -19.10 -17.04 -1.33
N LEU A 172 -19.54 -16.60 -0.16
CA LEU A 172 -20.47 -15.47 0.00
C LEU A 172 -19.77 -14.11 0.02
N GLY A 173 -18.45 -14.07 0.22
CA GLY A 173 -17.73 -12.81 0.33
C GLY A 173 -17.62 -12.36 1.79
N LEU A 174 -17.86 -11.08 2.05
CA LEU A 174 -17.82 -10.52 3.39
C LEU A 174 -19.22 -10.51 4.01
N ILE A 175 -19.38 -11.15 5.16
CA ILE A 175 -20.65 -11.20 5.90
C ILE A 175 -20.54 -10.25 7.08
N ALA A 176 -21.44 -9.26 7.18
CA ALA A 176 -21.44 -8.29 8.27
C ALA A 176 -21.42 -8.98 9.64
N LYS A 177 -20.55 -8.52 10.53
CA LYS A 177 -20.39 -9.08 11.86
C LYS A 177 -21.29 -8.31 12.85
N PRO A 178 -22.12 -9.00 13.65
CA PRO A 178 -22.96 -8.33 14.63
C PRO A 178 -22.12 -7.58 15.68
N ASN A 179 -22.65 -6.46 16.19
CA ASN A 179 -22.07 -5.70 17.30
C ASN A 179 -20.64 -5.19 17.06
N THR A 180 -20.27 -4.85 15.81
CA THR A 180 -18.95 -4.28 15.48
C THR A 180 -18.98 -2.85 14.93
N LEU A 181 -20.15 -2.29 14.61
CA LEU A 181 -20.26 -0.92 14.13
C LEU A 181 -19.97 0.07 15.26
N ARG A 182 -18.91 0.89 15.14
CA ARG A 182 -18.54 1.90 16.15
C ARG A 182 -18.23 3.23 15.46
N PRO A 183 -19.05 4.28 15.68
CA PRO A 183 -18.74 5.61 15.17
C PRO A 183 -17.50 6.19 15.89
N LEU A 184 -16.69 7.00 15.22
CA LEU A 184 -15.61 7.76 15.84
C LEU A 184 -16.08 9.19 16.21
N GLY A 185 -17.14 9.68 15.58
CA GLY A 185 -17.75 10.98 15.84
C GLY A 185 -16.89 12.13 15.31
N LEU A 186 -16.33 11.97 14.12
CA LEU A 186 -15.45 12.96 13.50
C LEU A 186 -16.29 14.02 12.77
N ASN A 187 -15.84 15.28 12.79
CA ASN A 187 -16.48 16.34 12.03
C ASN A 187 -15.93 16.35 10.59
N GLN A 188 -16.50 15.50 9.73
CA GLN A 188 -16.03 15.27 8.36
C GLN A 188 -17.15 15.42 7.32
N THR A 189 -16.74 15.67 6.08
CA THR A 189 -17.59 15.63 4.88
C THR A 189 -17.48 14.28 4.17
N THR A 190 -18.30 14.03 3.15
CA THR A 190 -18.11 12.92 2.21
C THR A 190 -18.00 13.48 0.78
N PRO A 191 -16.84 13.38 0.10
CA PRO A 191 -15.55 12.85 0.55
C PRO A 191 -14.97 13.51 1.81
N ALA A 192 -14.12 12.79 2.55
CA ALA A 192 -13.43 13.33 3.72
C ALA A 192 -12.48 14.48 3.35
N THR A 193 -12.35 15.48 4.20
CA THR A 193 -11.45 16.64 4.01
C THR A 193 -10.27 16.53 4.99
N GLY A 194 -9.05 16.36 4.47
CA GLY A 194 -7.87 16.06 5.26
C GLY A 194 -6.58 16.74 4.80
N PRO A 195 -5.41 16.26 5.24
CA PRO A 195 -5.24 15.12 6.15
C PRO A 195 -5.61 15.43 7.62
N ALA A 196 -5.56 16.69 8.08
CA ALA A 196 -5.90 17.01 9.46
C ALA A 196 -7.37 16.63 9.80
N GLY A 197 -7.60 16.07 10.98
CA GLY A 197 -8.93 15.70 11.47
C GLY A 197 -9.55 14.44 10.85
N THR A 198 -8.86 13.71 9.96
CA THR A 198 -9.39 12.48 9.35
C THR A 198 -8.87 11.20 10.05
N ALA A 199 -9.66 10.14 9.96
CA ALA A 199 -9.19 8.77 10.19
C ALA A 199 -8.08 8.40 9.18
N SER A 200 -7.25 7.40 9.48
CA SER A 200 -6.12 7.04 8.59
C SER A 200 -5.91 5.54 8.38
N HIS A 201 -5.74 4.76 9.44
CA HIS A 201 -5.38 3.35 9.31
C HIS A 201 -6.11 2.55 10.37
N VAL A 202 -6.47 1.31 10.05
CA VAL A 202 -6.96 0.34 11.03
C VAL A 202 -6.05 -0.88 11.02
N VAL A 203 -5.72 -1.39 12.21
CA VAL A 203 -4.92 -2.60 12.40
C VAL A 203 -5.48 -3.44 13.54
N PHE A 204 -5.16 -4.74 13.52
CA PHE A 204 -5.31 -5.58 14.70
C PHE A 204 -4.02 -5.54 15.53
N SER A 205 -4.14 -5.68 16.85
CA SER A 205 -2.97 -6.03 17.68
C SER A 205 -2.38 -7.37 17.24
N GLU A 206 -1.11 -7.62 17.58
CA GLU A 206 -0.39 -8.84 17.16
C GLU A 206 -1.10 -10.13 17.63
N ASP A 207 -1.65 -10.10 18.84
CA ASP A 207 -2.40 -11.21 19.45
C ASP A 207 -3.85 -11.31 18.94
N GLY A 208 -4.31 -10.34 18.12
CA GLY A 208 -5.66 -10.29 17.56
C GLY A 208 -6.76 -9.95 18.56
N THR A 209 -6.43 -9.49 19.77
CA THR A 209 -7.41 -9.17 20.82
C THR A 209 -7.94 -7.74 20.76
N LYS A 210 -7.31 -6.86 19.96
CA LYS A 210 -7.68 -5.44 19.84
C LYS A 210 -7.81 -5.02 18.39
N LEU A 211 -8.74 -4.10 18.16
CA LEU A 211 -8.82 -3.31 16.93
C LEU A 211 -8.37 -1.89 17.24
N ILE A 212 -7.47 -1.34 16.42
CA ILE A 212 -6.86 -0.04 16.66
C ILE A 212 -7.02 0.80 15.40
N ALA A 213 -7.55 2.01 15.53
CA ALA A 213 -7.69 2.98 14.45
C ALA A 213 -6.93 4.27 14.78
N SER A 214 -6.19 4.81 13.82
CA SER A 214 -5.53 6.11 13.94
C SER A 214 -6.43 7.24 13.44
N VAL A 215 -6.50 8.32 14.22
CA VAL A 215 -7.22 9.55 13.91
C VAL A 215 -6.25 10.72 14.03
N LYS A 216 -6.10 11.48 12.95
CA LYS A 216 -5.19 12.63 12.89
C LYS A 216 -5.79 13.83 13.63
N GLY A 217 -4.93 14.60 14.29
CA GLY A 217 -5.34 15.82 14.99
C GLY A 217 -5.72 16.97 14.07
N VAL A 218 -6.19 18.05 14.66
CA VAL A 218 -6.31 19.37 14.02
C VAL A 218 -5.37 20.30 14.78
N PRO A 219 -4.14 20.51 14.29
CA PRO A 219 -3.12 21.26 15.01
C PRO A 219 -3.65 22.63 15.48
N PRO A 220 -3.33 23.04 16.72
CA PRO A 220 -2.36 22.41 17.63
C PRO A 220 -2.91 21.23 18.44
N THR A 221 -4.16 20.83 18.27
CA THR A 221 -4.76 19.71 19.00
C THR A 221 -4.30 18.37 18.41
N PRO A 222 -3.67 17.48 19.19
CA PRO A 222 -3.19 16.20 18.69
C PRO A 222 -4.33 15.23 18.39
N GLY A 223 -4.04 14.28 17.51
CA GLY A 223 -4.89 13.12 17.22
C GLY A 223 -4.82 12.05 18.32
N PHE A 224 -5.31 10.86 17.99
CA PHE A 224 -5.30 9.71 18.90
C PHE A 224 -5.33 8.37 18.16
N LEU A 225 -4.93 7.31 18.85
CA LEU A 225 -5.30 5.94 18.52
C LEU A 225 -6.56 5.57 19.30
N ALA A 226 -7.62 5.15 18.60
CA ALA A 226 -8.82 4.57 19.18
C ALA A 226 -8.67 3.04 19.23
N THR A 227 -8.78 2.48 20.43
CA THR A 227 -8.56 1.05 20.69
C THR A 227 -9.83 0.43 21.26
N TRP A 228 -10.33 -0.61 20.60
CA TRP A 228 -11.41 -1.45 21.09
C TRP A 228 -10.90 -2.84 21.43
N ASP A 229 -11.44 -3.44 22.50
CA ASP A 229 -11.27 -4.87 22.75
C ASP A 229 -12.16 -5.66 21.79
N ILE A 230 -11.67 -6.82 21.37
CA ILE A 230 -12.41 -7.80 20.58
C ILE A 230 -12.78 -8.95 21.51
N ALA A 231 -14.07 -9.14 21.74
CA ALA A 231 -14.58 -10.24 22.54
C ALA A 231 -14.41 -11.59 21.82
N ALA A 232 -14.60 -12.70 22.54
CA ALA A 232 -14.46 -14.05 21.97
C ALA A 232 -15.43 -14.34 20.81
N ASP A 233 -16.61 -13.72 20.82
CA ASP A 233 -17.57 -13.77 19.70
C ASP A 233 -17.21 -12.83 18.55
N GLY A 234 -16.15 -12.03 18.73
CA GLY A 234 -15.61 -11.01 17.84
C GLY A 234 -16.39 -9.71 17.79
N SER A 235 -17.30 -9.45 18.74
CA SER A 235 -17.88 -8.12 18.94
C SER A 235 -16.82 -7.15 19.47
N LEU A 236 -17.02 -5.85 19.22
CA LEU A 236 -16.13 -4.79 19.75
C LEU A 236 -16.64 -4.27 21.10
N SER A 237 -15.75 -3.76 21.96
CA SER A 237 -16.18 -2.95 23.12
C SER A 237 -17.03 -1.75 22.66
N ALA A 238 -17.96 -1.28 23.50
CA ALA A 238 -18.90 -0.22 23.12
C ALA A 238 -18.21 1.11 22.78
N GLU A 239 -17.23 1.51 23.59
CA GLU A 239 -16.47 2.74 23.41
C GLU A 239 -14.98 2.42 23.20
N PRO A 240 -14.25 3.19 22.38
CA PRO A 240 -12.81 3.09 22.30
C PRO A 240 -12.13 3.77 23.50
N VAL A 241 -10.98 3.25 23.90
CA VAL A 241 -10.00 4.03 24.66
C VAL A 241 -9.16 4.82 23.67
N LYS A 242 -9.03 6.13 23.91
CA LYS A 242 -8.23 7.04 23.08
C LYS A 242 -6.87 7.27 23.72
N SER A 243 -5.80 6.98 22.99
CA SER A 243 -4.42 7.27 23.39
C SER A 243 -3.83 8.34 22.48
N THR A 244 -3.48 9.48 23.03
CA THR A 244 -2.90 10.60 22.28
C THR A 244 -1.37 10.46 22.19
N PRO A 245 -0.72 10.95 21.11
CA PRO A 245 0.73 11.12 21.08
C PRO A 245 1.26 11.92 22.28
N ALA A 246 2.56 11.78 22.56
CA ALA A 246 3.20 12.56 23.60
C ALA A 246 3.40 14.02 23.12
N SER A 247 3.86 14.89 24.02
CA SER A 247 4.11 16.30 23.68
C SER A 247 4.96 16.42 22.41
N GLY A 248 4.45 17.13 21.41
CA GLY A 248 5.07 17.33 20.10
C GLY A 248 4.43 16.53 18.97
N GLY A 249 3.77 15.40 19.27
CA GLY A 249 2.97 14.65 18.29
C GLY A 249 1.66 15.34 17.97
N LEU A 250 1.17 15.17 16.75
CA LEU A 250 0.04 15.89 16.16
C LEU A 250 -0.86 14.98 15.31
N LEU A 251 -0.29 14.25 14.35
CA LEU A 251 -1.01 13.64 13.23
C LEU A 251 -0.66 12.15 13.07
N PRO A 252 -1.01 11.27 14.04
CA PRO A 252 -0.79 9.83 13.90
C PRO A 252 -1.50 9.31 12.64
N PHE A 253 -0.73 8.73 11.71
CA PHE A 253 -1.18 8.34 10.37
C PHE A 253 -1.17 6.83 10.21
N SER A 254 -0.03 6.23 9.85
CA SER A 254 0.07 4.79 9.67
C SER A 254 0.31 4.13 11.02
N MET A 255 0.19 2.81 11.05
CA MET A 255 0.44 2.01 12.24
C MET A 255 1.09 0.72 11.79
N THR A 256 2.30 0.47 12.27
CA THR A 256 3.00 -0.80 12.10
C THR A 256 3.21 -1.42 13.46
N VAL A 257 2.67 -2.62 13.67
CA VAL A 257 2.86 -3.41 14.89
C VAL A 257 4.35 -3.68 15.09
N ILE A 258 4.84 -3.48 16.31
CA ILE A 258 6.20 -3.80 16.73
C ILE A 258 6.20 -5.26 17.20
N PRO A 259 6.85 -6.19 16.48
CA PRO A 259 6.71 -7.61 16.77
C PRO A 259 7.17 -7.99 18.18
N GLY A 260 6.35 -8.74 18.89
CA GLY A 260 6.64 -9.27 20.23
C GLY A 260 6.64 -8.24 21.36
N LYS A 261 6.16 -7.01 21.11
CA LYS A 261 6.27 -5.89 22.06
C LYS A 261 4.94 -5.33 22.57
N ASN A 262 3.80 -5.79 22.04
CA ASN A 262 2.49 -5.19 22.32
C ASN A 262 2.53 -3.64 22.17
N ALA A 263 3.11 -3.20 21.06
CA ALA A 263 3.37 -1.80 20.78
C ALA A 263 3.20 -1.52 19.28
N ILE A 264 2.98 -0.25 18.95
CA ILE A 264 2.78 0.23 17.58
C ILE A 264 3.76 1.37 17.32
N LEU A 265 4.45 1.31 16.19
CA LEU A 265 5.03 2.50 15.58
C LEU A 265 3.96 3.17 14.74
N ALA A 266 3.63 4.41 15.06
CA ALA A 266 2.73 5.22 14.25
C ALA A 266 3.53 6.35 13.60
N THR A 267 3.44 6.52 12.29
CA THR A 267 4.00 7.73 11.67
C THR A 267 3.21 8.94 12.09
N ASP A 268 3.86 10.09 12.19
CA ASP A 268 3.22 11.36 12.50
C ASP A 268 3.59 12.39 11.45
N ALA A 269 2.61 12.78 10.63
CA ALA A 269 2.83 13.70 9.52
C ALA A 269 3.23 15.13 9.96
N GLY A 270 3.08 15.45 11.25
CA GLY A 270 3.42 16.75 11.82
C GLY A 270 4.77 16.79 12.55
N ILE A 271 5.40 15.65 12.87
CA ILE A 271 6.70 15.67 13.58
C ILE A 271 7.69 14.55 13.19
N GLY A 272 7.23 13.36 12.79
CA GLY A 272 8.12 12.21 12.57
C GLY A 272 7.38 10.89 12.75
N PHE A 273 7.59 10.26 13.89
CA PHE A 273 6.82 9.09 14.31
C PHE A 273 6.69 9.00 15.83
N ASP A 274 5.65 8.30 16.25
CA ASP A 274 5.36 7.93 17.62
C ASP A 274 5.60 6.43 17.84
N VAL A 275 5.94 6.08 19.08
CA VAL A 275 5.88 4.69 19.56
C VAL A 275 4.83 4.63 20.66
N PHE A 276 3.73 3.93 20.39
CA PHE A 276 2.65 3.66 21.34
C PHE A 276 2.89 2.31 22.02
N ASN A 277 3.00 2.32 23.35
CA ASN A 277 3.24 1.15 24.17
C ASN A 277 1.99 0.80 24.99
N PHE A 278 1.39 -0.35 24.72
CA PHE A 278 0.22 -0.88 25.43
C PHE A 278 0.61 -1.75 26.64
N GLY A 279 1.87 -1.71 27.06
CA GLY A 279 2.42 -2.49 28.17
C GLY A 279 3.09 -3.79 27.72
N GLY A 280 3.67 -4.52 28.67
CA GLY A 280 4.42 -5.75 28.39
C GLY A 280 3.56 -6.92 27.90
N ASN A 281 4.22 -7.98 27.42
CA ASN A 281 3.52 -9.19 26.99
C ASN A 281 2.58 -9.73 28.09
N GLY A 282 1.31 -9.90 27.75
CA GLY A 282 0.26 -10.36 28.66
C GLY A 282 -0.56 -9.25 29.33
N THR A 283 -0.21 -7.97 29.18
CA THR A 283 -1.08 -6.88 29.62
C THR A 283 -2.12 -6.56 28.55
N ASN A 284 -3.41 -6.80 28.84
CA ASN A 284 -4.50 -6.50 27.93
C ASN A 284 -4.90 -5.00 27.95
N SER A 285 -3.95 -4.06 28.06
CA SER A 285 -4.26 -2.63 28.20
C SER A 285 -4.83 -2.05 26.91
N LEU A 286 -5.97 -1.38 27.00
CA LEU A 286 -6.52 -0.57 25.90
C LEU A 286 -5.85 0.81 25.78
N SER A 287 -5.26 1.30 26.87
CA SER A 287 -4.55 2.57 26.88
C SER A 287 -3.07 2.35 26.62
N ALA A 288 -2.49 3.17 25.75
CA ALA A 288 -1.07 3.24 25.49
C ALA A 288 -0.45 4.53 26.05
N SER A 289 0.75 4.39 26.60
CA SER A 289 1.70 5.50 26.68
C SER A 289 2.38 5.73 25.33
N SER A 290 2.95 6.90 25.08
CA SER A 290 3.61 7.19 23.82
C SER A 290 4.93 7.95 23.99
N THR A 291 5.81 7.83 22.99
CA THR A 291 7.00 8.69 22.82
C THR A 291 7.06 9.20 21.39
N VAL A 292 7.57 10.42 21.19
CA VAL A 292 7.71 11.07 19.88
C VAL A 292 9.17 11.08 19.46
N VAL A 293 9.45 10.80 18.19
CA VAL A 293 10.78 10.93 17.58
C VAL A 293 10.69 11.83 16.35
N PRO A 294 11.25 13.05 16.41
CA PRO A 294 11.26 13.95 15.27
C PRO A 294 12.11 13.44 14.10
N ILE A 295 11.67 13.71 12.87
CA ILE A 295 12.46 13.51 11.65
C ILE A 295 12.83 14.86 11.08
N ASP A 296 14.10 15.23 11.20
CA ASP A 296 14.60 16.49 10.65
C ASP A 296 14.36 16.56 9.13
N GLY A 297 13.80 17.70 8.69
CA GLY A 297 13.56 17.97 7.27
C GLY A 297 12.35 17.25 6.66
N GLN A 298 11.56 16.51 7.44
CA GLN A 298 10.31 15.92 6.92
C GLN A 298 9.35 16.99 6.37
N LYS A 299 8.42 16.55 5.54
CA LYS A 299 7.29 17.36 5.06
C LYS A 299 5.95 16.74 5.40
N ALA A 300 5.84 15.41 5.23
CA ALA A 300 4.64 14.64 5.52
C ALA A 300 5.02 13.15 5.53
N THR A 301 5.64 12.69 6.61
CA THR A 301 5.97 11.27 6.78
C THR A 301 4.71 10.52 7.20
N CYS A 302 4.18 9.67 6.32
CA CYS A 302 2.81 9.18 6.45
C CYS A 302 2.69 7.65 6.44
N TRP A 303 3.40 6.90 5.60
CA TRP A 303 3.23 5.44 5.53
C TRP A 303 4.40 4.70 6.17
N SER A 304 4.15 3.50 6.71
CA SER A 304 5.20 2.65 7.29
C SER A 304 4.99 1.16 7.04
N SER A 305 6.10 0.43 7.04
CA SER A 305 6.15 -1.04 7.05
C SER A 305 7.38 -1.53 7.82
N PHE A 306 7.41 -2.83 8.13
CA PHE A 306 8.49 -3.47 8.90
C PHE A 306 9.20 -4.56 8.10
N SER A 307 10.54 -4.59 8.19
CA SER A 307 11.35 -5.68 7.67
C SER A 307 11.90 -6.53 8.79
N SER A 308 11.46 -7.80 8.85
CA SER A 308 12.00 -8.81 9.77
C SER A 308 13.48 -9.14 9.57
N LYS A 309 14.05 -8.82 8.40
CA LYS A 309 15.47 -9.09 8.09
C LYS A 309 16.40 -8.03 8.63
N SER A 310 16.05 -6.76 8.49
CA SER A 310 16.81 -5.68 9.13
C SER A 310 16.39 -5.46 10.59
N GLY A 311 15.18 -5.85 10.99
CA GLY A 311 14.62 -5.49 12.28
C GLY A 311 14.21 -4.01 12.36
N ASN A 312 14.06 -3.36 11.20
CA ASN A 312 13.79 -1.92 11.09
C ASN A 312 12.47 -1.64 10.38
N PHE A 313 11.97 -0.43 10.59
CA PHE A 313 10.79 0.12 9.96
C PHE A 313 11.21 1.08 8.84
N TYR A 314 10.40 1.15 7.79
CA TYR A 314 10.63 2.03 6.64
C TYR A 314 9.43 2.94 6.47
N LEU A 315 9.68 4.25 6.60
CA LEU A 315 8.67 5.30 6.59
C LEU A 315 8.80 6.09 5.30
N THR A 316 7.70 6.48 4.66
CA THR A 316 7.72 7.27 3.43
C THR A 316 7.14 8.66 3.63
N ASP A 317 7.82 9.64 3.06
CA ASP A 317 7.44 11.04 3.10
C ASP A 317 7.05 11.53 1.71
N VAL A 318 5.78 11.85 1.52
CA VAL A 318 5.24 12.23 0.19
C VAL A 318 5.83 13.55 -0.30
N GLY A 319 6.06 14.50 0.59
CA GLY A 319 6.53 15.85 0.22
C GLY A 319 8.00 15.90 -0.17
N THR A 320 8.84 15.10 0.48
CA THR A 320 10.28 15.01 0.19
C THR A 320 10.65 13.86 -0.74
N SER A 321 9.73 12.91 -0.98
CA SER A 321 10.02 11.66 -1.69
C SER A 321 11.17 10.87 -1.07
N THR A 322 11.23 10.83 0.27
CA THR A 322 12.29 10.15 1.03
C THR A 322 11.74 8.95 1.78
N ILE A 323 12.49 7.84 1.73
CA ILE A 323 12.27 6.69 2.62
C ILE A 323 13.19 6.86 3.83
N THR A 324 12.62 6.91 5.04
CA THR A 324 13.37 6.97 6.30
C THR A 324 13.35 5.60 6.96
N GLU A 325 14.52 5.01 7.17
CA GLU A 325 14.68 3.80 7.98
C GLU A 325 14.86 4.18 9.45
N VAL A 326 14.08 3.55 10.31
CA VAL A 326 14.14 3.75 11.76
C VAL A 326 14.19 2.41 12.48
N ASN A 327 14.76 2.41 13.68
CA ASN A 327 14.77 1.26 14.57
C ASN A 327 14.02 1.61 15.85
N VAL A 328 13.29 0.63 16.39
CA VAL A 328 12.72 0.69 17.73
C VAL A 328 13.40 -0.41 18.54
N ASP A 329 14.11 -0.02 19.60
CA ASP A 329 14.88 -0.95 20.41
C ASP A 329 14.01 -1.77 21.38
N GLU A 330 14.66 -2.64 22.16
CA GLU A 330 13.99 -3.51 23.13
C GLU A 330 13.20 -2.75 24.21
N ASN A 331 13.59 -1.50 24.49
CA ASN A 331 12.95 -0.59 25.45
C ASN A 331 11.95 0.37 24.78
N LEU A 332 11.59 0.11 23.53
CA LEU A 332 10.67 0.93 22.72
C LEU A 332 11.18 2.35 22.42
N LYS A 333 12.51 2.56 22.46
CA LYS A 333 13.10 3.82 22.03
C LYS A 333 13.29 3.82 20.52
N GLY A 334 12.64 4.75 19.85
CA GLY A 334 12.81 4.99 18.41
C GLY A 334 14.10 5.76 18.08
N THR A 335 14.76 5.40 16.98
CA THR A 335 15.94 6.11 16.45
C THR A 335 15.93 6.14 14.92
N ILE A 336 16.45 7.23 14.33
CA ILE A 336 16.66 7.31 12.87
C ILE A 336 17.93 6.55 12.52
N VAL A 337 17.83 5.59 11.59
CA VAL A 337 18.97 4.81 11.12
C VAL A 337 19.58 5.48 9.89
N LYS A 338 18.76 5.75 8.86
CA LYS A 338 19.21 6.36 7.60
C LYS A 338 18.05 6.86 6.75
N GLN A 339 18.30 7.88 5.94
CA GLN A 339 17.36 8.36 4.92
C GLN A 339 17.85 7.99 3.51
N TYR A 340 16.90 7.64 2.65
CA TYR A 340 17.09 7.21 1.27
C TYR A 340 16.23 8.07 0.34
N PRO A 341 16.76 9.20 -0.16
CA PRO A 341 16.04 10.02 -1.13
C PRO A 341 15.72 9.22 -2.39
N GLN A 342 14.47 9.29 -2.83
CA GLN A 342 14.04 8.79 -4.14
C GLN A 342 14.09 9.92 -5.16
N ALA A 343 13.54 9.69 -6.36
CA ALA A 343 13.44 10.74 -7.36
C ALA A 343 12.62 11.93 -6.82
N SER A 344 13.17 13.14 -6.93
CA SER A 344 12.51 14.36 -6.45
C SER A 344 11.13 14.52 -7.09
N GLY A 345 10.12 14.83 -6.27
CA GLY A 345 8.73 15.00 -6.71
C GLY A 345 8.00 13.71 -7.10
N SER A 346 8.60 12.53 -6.88
CA SER A 346 7.98 11.24 -7.21
C SER A 346 6.80 10.86 -6.31
N ALA A 347 6.68 11.52 -5.15
CA ALA A 347 5.59 11.36 -4.17
C ALA A 347 5.51 9.93 -3.63
N THR A 348 6.48 9.52 -2.81
CA THR A 348 6.45 8.19 -2.17
C THR A 348 5.29 8.11 -1.18
N ILE A 349 4.31 7.23 -1.45
CA ILE A 349 3.15 6.98 -0.60
C ILE A 349 3.20 5.58 0.04
N ASP A 350 2.10 4.82 -0.01
CA ASP A 350 1.97 3.46 0.51
C ASP A 350 3.18 2.57 0.20
N ASN A 351 3.55 1.79 1.20
CA ASN A 351 4.63 0.83 1.10
C ASN A 351 4.30 -0.49 1.80
N ASP A 352 4.95 -1.56 1.36
CA ASP A 352 4.86 -2.89 1.98
C ASP A 352 6.19 -3.63 1.84
N VAL A 353 6.48 -4.53 2.78
CA VAL A 353 7.68 -5.38 2.75
C VAL A 353 7.29 -6.82 2.50
N ALA A 354 7.91 -7.44 1.49
CA ALA A 354 7.75 -8.86 1.22
C ALA A 354 9.03 -9.63 1.51
N THR A 355 8.90 -10.78 2.17
CA THR A 355 9.98 -11.77 2.33
C THR A 355 9.96 -12.76 1.17
N ILE A 356 11.04 -12.82 0.40
CA ILE A 356 11.22 -13.70 -0.75
C ILE A 356 12.50 -14.52 -0.54
N GLY A 357 12.33 -15.81 -0.26
CA GLY A 357 13.44 -16.66 0.15
C GLY A 357 14.10 -16.11 1.42
N SER A 358 15.40 -15.83 1.36
CA SER A 358 16.16 -15.28 2.49
C SER A 358 16.16 -13.74 2.56
N ASN A 359 15.52 -13.06 1.61
CA ASN A 359 15.62 -11.61 1.44
C ASN A 359 14.29 -10.90 1.71
N ASN A 360 14.33 -9.67 2.20
CA ASN A 360 13.21 -8.75 2.25
C ASN A 360 13.37 -7.66 1.20
N PHE A 361 12.27 -7.35 0.53
CA PHE A 361 12.15 -6.26 -0.42
C PHE A 361 11.04 -5.31 0.00
N LEU A 362 11.36 -4.01 0.04
CA LEU A 362 10.41 -2.93 0.24
C LEU A 362 9.88 -2.48 -1.12
N TYR A 363 8.56 -2.39 -1.24
CA TYR A 363 7.85 -1.87 -2.39
C TYR A 363 7.19 -0.55 -2.00
N VAL A 364 7.53 0.54 -2.70
CA VAL A 364 6.98 1.88 -2.43
C VAL A 364 6.28 2.40 -3.68
N LEU A 365 4.99 2.72 -3.55
CA LEU A 365 4.24 3.36 -4.62
C LEU A 365 4.62 4.85 -4.71
N SER A 366 4.98 5.30 -5.91
CA SER A 366 5.35 6.69 -6.20
C SER A 366 4.52 7.21 -7.38
N PRO A 367 3.30 7.70 -7.13
CA PRO A 367 2.30 7.93 -8.16
C PRO A 367 2.71 9.01 -9.16
N ASN A 368 3.33 10.10 -8.69
CA ASN A 368 3.76 11.19 -9.59
C ASN A 368 4.76 10.72 -10.64
N ALA A 369 5.62 9.78 -10.29
CA ALA A 369 6.56 9.14 -11.20
C ALA A 369 5.95 7.94 -11.95
N THR A 370 4.77 7.47 -11.57
CA THR A 370 4.15 6.22 -12.04
C THR A 370 5.07 5.01 -11.88
N THR A 371 5.79 4.97 -10.76
CA THR A 371 6.74 3.90 -10.43
C THR A 371 6.41 3.21 -9.14
N VAL A 372 6.79 1.93 -9.04
CA VAL A 372 7.03 1.30 -7.74
C VAL A 372 8.55 1.20 -7.54
N ASN A 373 9.05 1.84 -6.49
CA ASN A 373 10.45 1.71 -6.07
C ASN A 373 10.60 0.40 -5.30
N VAL A 374 11.54 -0.44 -5.72
CA VAL A 374 11.85 -1.73 -5.08
C VAL A 374 13.23 -1.62 -4.46
N LEU A 375 13.32 -1.76 -3.15
CA LEU A 375 14.58 -1.71 -2.40
C LEU A 375 14.81 -3.04 -1.69
N SER A 376 16.06 -3.53 -1.69
CA SER A 376 16.47 -4.57 -0.75
C SER A 376 16.62 -3.97 0.63
N VAL A 377 16.06 -4.62 1.66
CA VAL A 377 16.00 -4.11 3.04
C VAL A 377 16.42 -5.18 4.05
N ASN A 378 17.53 -5.86 3.71
CA ASN A 378 18.04 -7.02 4.43
C ASN A 378 18.93 -6.66 5.64
N THR A 379 19.66 -5.55 5.55
CA THR A 379 20.67 -5.17 6.55
C THR A 379 20.41 -3.73 6.97
N PRO A 380 20.37 -3.44 8.29
CA PRO A 380 20.20 -2.09 8.81
C PRO A 380 21.14 -1.08 8.16
N GLY A 381 20.62 0.08 7.75
CA GLY A 381 21.42 1.18 7.18
C GLY A 381 21.95 0.93 5.78
N LYS A 382 21.60 -0.20 5.14
CA LYS A 382 22.07 -0.60 3.82
C LYS A 382 20.96 -0.87 2.81
N ALA A 383 19.78 -0.28 2.99
CA ALA A 383 18.74 -0.37 1.98
C ALA A 383 19.27 0.12 0.61
N ALA A 384 18.96 -0.61 -0.45
CA ALA A 384 19.48 -0.34 -1.79
C ALA A 384 18.44 -0.62 -2.86
N THR A 385 18.27 0.32 -3.79
CA THR A 385 17.36 0.18 -4.93
C THR A 385 17.75 -0.99 -5.82
N VAL A 386 16.80 -1.89 -6.03
CA VAL A 386 16.90 -3.05 -6.93
C VAL A 386 16.20 -2.78 -8.26
N GLN A 387 15.16 -1.94 -8.23
CA GLN A 387 14.39 -1.55 -9.41
C GLN A 387 13.58 -0.28 -9.14
N ASN A 388 13.42 0.56 -10.17
CA ASN A 388 12.33 1.54 -10.25
C ASN A 388 11.40 1.07 -11.36
N PHE A 389 10.34 0.35 -11.01
CA PHE A 389 9.44 -0.25 -12.00
C PHE A 389 8.43 0.79 -12.48
N ASN A 390 8.65 1.34 -13.67
CA ASN A 390 7.68 2.20 -14.34
C ASN A 390 6.51 1.34 -14.85
N PHE A 391 5.37 1.42 -14.16
CA PHE A 391 4.20 0.64 -14.50
C PHE A 391 3.32 1.33 -15.54
N ALA A 392 3.54 2.60 -15.91
CA ALA A 392 2.71 3.28 -16.92
C ALA A 392 2.78 2.61 -18.29
N SER A 393 3.99 2.24 -18.76
CA SER A 393 4.15 1.53 -20.03
C SER A 393 3.53 0.14 -19.99
N ALA A 394 3.69 -0.57 -18.88
CA ALA A 394 3.11 -1.92 -18.69
C ALA A 394 1.57 -1.87 -18.59
N ALA A 395 1.03 -0.88 -17.89
CA ALA A 395 -0.40 -0.62 -17.79
C ALA A 395 -1.01 -0.28 -19.15
N LYS A 396 -0.37 0.59 -19.94
CA LYS A 396 -0.80 0.88 -21.31
C LYS A 396 -0.85 -0.38 -22.18
N ALA A 397 0.18 -1.23 -22.11
CA ALA A 397 0.21 -2.50 -22.83
C ALA A 397 -0.91 -3.46 -22.39
N ALA A 398 -1.27 -3.43 -21.10
CA ALA A 398 -2.35 -4.20 -20.51
C ALA A 398 -3.74 -3.54 -20.63
N LYS A 399 -3.84 -2.38 -21.29
CA LYS A 399 -5.08 -1.56 -21.39
C LYS A 399 -5.68 -1.17 -20.03
N VAL A 400 -4.82 -0.98 -19.02
CA VAL A 400 -5.19 -0.47 -17.71
C VAL A 400 -5.05 1.05 -17.74
N THR A 401 -6.16 1.74 -17.49
CA THR A 401 -6.22 3.19 -17.33
C THR A 401 -6.15 3.55 -15.86
N PHE A 402 -5.49 4.66 -15.53
CA PHE A 402 -5.45 5.21 -14.19
C PHE A 402 -5.12 6.70 -14.25
N ASP A 403 -5.49 7.43 -13.20
CA ASP A 403 -4.96 8.74 -12.90
C ASP A 403 -3.92 8.59 -11.79
N LYS A 404 -2.74 9.18 -11.99
CA LYS A 404 -1.66 9.15 -11.00
C LYS A 404 -2.07 9.78 -9.66
N ASN A 405 -3.00 10.73 -9.66
CA ASN A 405 -3.46 11.39 -8.44
C ASN A 405 -4.41 10.50 -7.62
N ASN A 406 -4.99 9.46 -8.24
CA ASN A 406 -5.92 8.56 -7.56
C ASN A 406 -5.27 7.26 -7.03
N LEU A 407 -4.00 6.98 -7.33
CA LEU A 407 -3.42 5.69 -6.92
C LEU A 407 -3.28 5.59 -5.39
N GLN A 408 -3.68 4.46 -4.82
CA GLN A 408 -3.60 4.23 -3.37
C GLN A 408 -3.33 2.77 -3.04
N GLY A 409 -2.62 2.55 -1.93
CA GLY A 409 -2.40 1.24 -1.33
C GLY A 409 -1.12 0.58 -1.85
N MET A 410 -0.58 -0.32 -1.03
CA MET A 410 0.46 -1.25 -1.43
C MET A 410 0.32 -2.49 -0.55
N ALA A 411 0.17 -3.65 -1.16
CA ALA A 411 0.17 -4.93 -0.46
C ALA A 411 0.85 -5.99 -1.32
N THR A 412 1.49 -6.96 -0.68
CA THR A 412 2.19 -8.04 -1.36
C THR A 412 1.65 -9.41 -0.95
N PHE A 413 1.71 -10.35 -1.90
CA PHE A 413 1.47 -11.76 -1.68
C PHE A 413 2.66 -12.54 -2.20
N ILE A 414 3.29 -13.35 -1.35
CA ILE A 414 4.36 -14.28 -1.75
C ILE A 414 3.84 -15.71 -1.63
N LYS A 415 4.12 -16.53 -2.64
CA LYS A 415 3.78 -17.95 -2.65
C LYS A 415 4.49 -18.66 -1.50
N LYS A 416 3.78 -19.58 -0.86
CA LYS A 416 4.34 -20.45 0.17
C LYS A 416 5.19 -21.56 -0.43
#